data_AF-A0A5Q2TIF0-F1
#
_entry.id   AF-A0A5Q2TIF0-F1
#
_cell.length_a   1.000
_cell.length_b   1.000
_cell.length_c   1.000
_cell.angle_alpha   90.00
_cell.angle_beta   90.00
_cell.angle_gamma   90.00
#
_symmetry.space_group_name_H-M   'P 1'
#
loop_
_entity.id
_entity.type
_entity.pdbx_description
1 polymer ?
#
loop_
_entity_poly.entity_id
_entity_poly.type
_entity_poly.pdbx_seq_one_letter_code
_entity_poly.pdbx_strand_id
1 'polypeptide(L)' 'MRTFIAIIVGLLGGFVLGIALSSFIGILGMTLFNTPIGIKFLPYYTAIICAILVPFLDHKQKSG' A
#
# COMPACT_ATOMS: atom_id res chain seq x y z
N MET A 1 5.46 -22.22 -2.35
CA MET A 1 5.95 -21.25 -1.33
C MET A 1 6.17 -19.85 -1.88
N ARG A 2 6.68 -19.67 -3.11
CA ARG A 2 6.94 -18.33 -3.70
C ARG A 2 5.73 -17.38 -3.65
N THR A 3 4.54 -17.85 -4.00
CA THR A 3 3.30 -17.04 -3.95
C THR A 3 2.95 -16.57 -2.54
N PHE A 4 3.16 -17.42 -1.53
CA PHE A 4 2.94 -17.08 -0.13
C PHE A 4 3.90 -15.98 0.34
N ILE A 5 5.19 -16.08 -0.05
CA ILE A 5 6.19 -15.04 0.22
C ILE A 5 5.81 -13.74 -0.49
N ALA A 6 5.38 -13.79 -1.75
CA ALA A 6 4.94 -12.63 -2.52
C ALA A 6 3.75 -11.91 -1.85
N ILE A 7 2.79 -12.67 -1.30
CA ILE A 7 1.66 -12.11 -0.53
C ILE A 7 2.17 -11.41 0.74
N ILE A 8 3.04 -12.05 1.53
CA ILE A 8 3.59 -11.43 2.75
C ILE A 8 4.38 -10.16 2.43
N VAL A 9 5.21 -10.19 1.39
CA VAL A 9 5.98 -9.02 0.93
C VAL A 9 5.05 -7.91 0.45
N GLY A 10 3.99 -8.25 -0.29
CA GLY A 10 2.97 -7.28 -0.70
C GLY A 10 2.19 -6.69 0.47
N LEU A 11 1.89 -7.49 1.49
CA LEU A 11 1.14 -7.05 2.65
C LEU A 11 1.99 -6.12 3.54
N LEU A 12 3.22 -6.52 3.86
CA LEU A 12 4.15 -5.68 4.63
C LEU A 12 4.57 -4.43 3.85
N GLY A 13 4.96 -4.59 2.58
CA GLY A 13 5.37 -3.48 1.73
C GLY A 13 4.23 -2.49 1.47
N GLY A 14 3.02 -2.99 1.19
CA GLY A 14 1.83 -2.17 0.99
C GLY A 14 1.36 -1.47 2.26
N PHE A 15 1.55 -2.07 3.43
CA PHE A 15 1.26 -1.44 4.71
C PHE A 15 2.22 -0.28 5.00
N VAL A 16 3.53 -0.49 4.83
CA VAL A 16 4.55 0.56 5.02
C VAL A 16 4.36 1.71 4.03
N LEU A 17 4.13 1.41 2.75
CA LEU A 17 3.79 2.41 1.74
C LEU A 17 2.50 3.17 2.11
N GLY A 18 1.50 2.46 2.62
CA GLY A 18 0.25 3.03 3.08
C GLY A 18 0.39 4.01 4.24
N ILE A 19 1.25 3.68 5.22
CA ILE A 19 1.57 4.59 6.32
C ILE A 19 2.23 5.86 5.78
N ALA A 20 3.23 5.71 4.90
CA ALA A 20 3.92 6.85 4.31
C ALA A 20 2.94 7.75 3.52
N LEU A 21 2.06 7.14 2.72
CA LEU A 21 1.05 7.85 1.95
C LEU A 21 0.02 8.54 2.84
N SER A 22 -0.41 7.89 3.93
CA SER A 22 -1.31 8.48 4.92
C SER A 22 -0.71 9.71 5.58
N SER A 23 0.56 9.66 5.96
CA SER A 23 1.29 10.81 6.51
C SER A 23 1.43 11.93 5.48
N PHE A 24 1.72 11.58 4.22
CA PHE A 24 1.82 12.54 3.14
C PHE A 24 0.49 13.29 2.90
N ILE A 25 -0.63 12.58 2.92
CA ILE A 25 -1.97 13.16 2.80
C ILE A 25 -2.30 14.06 3.99
N GLY A 26 -1.90 13.66 5.20
CA GLY A 26 -2.05 14.50 6.40
C GLY A 26 -1.28 15.82 6.30
N ILE A 27 -0.04 15.75 5.84
CA ILE A 27 0.81 16.94 5.63
C ILE A 27 0.20 17.83 4.54
N LEU A 28 -0.22 17.25 3.41
CA LEU A 28 -0.87 18.00 2.33
C LEU A 28 -2.19 18.65 2.78
N GLY A 29 -2.97 17.97 3.61
CA GLY A 29 -4.20 18.52 4.18
C GLY A 29 -3.92 19.76 5.03
N MET A 30 -2.90 19.68 5.89
CA MET A 30 -2.47 20.82 6.71
C MET A 30 -1.94 21.97 5.85
N THR A 31 -1.17 21.72 4.79
CA THR A 31 -0.59 22.80 3.98
C THR A 31 -1.59 23.50 3.06
N LEU A 32 -2.55 22.76 2.49
CA LEU A 32 -3.52 23.32 1.52
C LEU A 32 -4.80 23.83 2.17
N PHE A 33 -5.31 23.11 3.18
CA PHE A 33 -6.62 23.36 3.76
C PHE A 33 -6.54 23.84 5.22
N ASN A 34 -5.33 23.94 5.78
CA ASN A 34 -5.09 24.31 7.18
C ASN A 34 -5.82 23.42 8.19
N THR A 35 -6.18 22.20 7.76
CA THR A 35 -6.88 21.20 8.56
C THR A 35 -6.25 19.83 8.33
N PRO A 36 -6.07 19.01 9.37
CA PRO A 36 -5.53 17.66 9.19
C PRO A 36 -6.55 16.78 8.46
N ILE A 37 -6.32 16.54 7.17
CA ILE A 37 -7.12 15.63 6.35
C ILE A 37 -6.49 14.26 6.42
N GLY A 38 -7.26 13.25 6.81
CA GLY A 38 -6.79 11.87 6.89
C GLY A 38 -7.80 10.90 6.32
N ILE A 39 -7.32 9.90 5.58
CA ILE A 39 -8.16 8.79 5.13
C ILE A 39 -8.04 7.67 6.14
N LYS A 40 -9.17 7.37 6.79
CA LYS A 40 -9.24 6.34 7.82
C LYS A 40 -8.92 4.98 7.21
N PHE A 41 -8.03 4.22 7.85
CA PHE A 41 -7.59 2.89 7.41
C PHE A 41 -6.88 2.84 6.04
N LEU A 42 -6.35 3.96 5.52
CA LEU A 42 -5.56 3.97 4.27
C LEU A 42 -4.47 2.87 4.23
N PRO A 43 -3.69 2.63 5.30
CA PRO A 43 -2.64 1.61 5.27
C PRO A 43 -3.16 0.19 5.08
N TYR A 44 -4.38 -0.10 5.55
CA TYR A 44 -5.00 -1.40 5.36
C TYR A 44 -5.46 -1.59 3.93
N TYR A 45 -6.05 -0.56 3.32
CA TYR A 45 -6.45 -0.63 1.91
C TYR A 45 -5.25 -0.84 0.99
N THR A 46 -4.16 -0.08 1.18
CA THR A 46 -2.95 -0.26 0.38
C THR A 46 -2.27 -1.60 0.63
N ALA A 47 -2.28 -2.11 1.86
CA ALA A 47 -1.75 -3.44 2.18
C ALA A 47 -2.51 -4.55 1.43
N ILE A 48 -3.85 -4.51 1.43
CA ILE A 48 -4.67 -5.50 0.73
C ILE A 48 -4.45 -5.41 -0.79
N ILE A 49 -4.41 -4.19 -1.34
CA ILE A 49 -4.18 -3.97 -2.77
C ILE A 49 -2.81 -4.49 -3.20
N CYS A 50 -1.73 -4.17 -2.47
CA CYS A 50 -0.39 -4.68 -2.76
C CYS A 50 -0.28 -6.19 -2.55
N ALA A 51 -0.95 -6.76 -1.54
CA ALA A 51 -0.97 -8.20 -1.30
C ALA A 51 -1.58 -8.98 -2.49
N ILE A 52 -2.44 -8.35 -3.28
CA ILE A 52 -3.03 -8.93 -4.50
C ILE A 52 -2.16 -8.61 -5.73
N LEU A 53 -1.71 -7.36 -5.87
CA LEU A 53 -0.91 -6.90 -7.01
C LEU A 53 0.46 -7.59 -7.11
N VAL A 54 1.16 -7.76 -5.99
CA VAL A 54 2.51 -8.33 -5.96
C VAL A 54 2.53 -9.78 -6.48
N PRO A 55 1.69 -10.72 -5.99
CA PRO A 55 1.63 -12.05 -6.57
C PRO A 55 1.07 -12.03 -8.00
N PHE A 56 0.16 -11.12 -8.35
CA PHE A 56 -0.33 -11.02 -9.72
C PHE A 56 0.80 -10.64 -10.71
N LEU A 57 1.64 -9.68 -10.34
CA LEU A 57 2.84 -9.29 -11.09
C LEU A 57 3.86 -10.45 -11.16
N ASP A 58 4.09 -11.16 -10.05
CA ASP A 58 5.00 -12.32 -10.00
C ASP A 58 4.58 -13.44 -10.98
N HIS A 59 3.26 -13.71 -11.09
CA HIS A 59 2.75 -14.68 -12.06
C HIS A 59 2.87 -14.20 -13.50
N LYS A 60 2.57 -12.92 -13.77
CA LYS A 60 2.66 -12.33 -15.11
C LYS A 60 4.09 -12.35 -15.65
N GLN A 61 5.08 -12.12 -14.79
CA GLN A 61 6.50 -12.09 -15.17
C GLN A 61 7.07 -13.48 -15.52
N LYS A 62 6.37 -14.56 -15.16
CA LYS A 62 6.78 -15.94 -15.46
C LYS A 62 6.15 -16.50 -16.74
N SER A 63 5.15 -15.81 -17.29
CA SER A 63 4.45 -16.17 -18.53
C SER A 63 4.91 -15.37 -19.74
N GLY A 64 5.87 -14.46 -19.58
CA GLY A 64 6.50 -13.67 -20.64
C GLY A 64 7.92 -14.12 -20.91
#